data_AF-A0A4Q3RPA0-F1
#
_entry.id   AF-A0A4Q3RPA0-F1
#
_cell.length_a   1.000
_cell.length_b   1.000
_cell.length_c   1.000
_cell.angle_alpha   90.00
_cell.angle_beta   90.00
_cell.angle_gamma   90.00
#
_symmetry.space_group_name_H-M   'P 1'
#
loop_
_entity.id
_entity.type
_entity.pdbx_description
1 polymer ?
#
loop_
_entity_poly.entity_id
_entity_poly.type
_entity_poly.pdbx_seq_one_letter_code
_entity_poly.pdbx_strand_id
1 'polypeptide(L)'
;MSTIPESELILNADGSIYHLGLLPEQLADLVLTVGDPDRVPLISKYFDRIEVKIQRREFVIHTGYFKNKRITVMSTGMGTDNID
;
A
#
# COMPACT_ATOMS: atom_id res chain seq x y z
N MET A 1 2.31 15.14 16.86
CA MET A 1 2.67 13.75 16.48
C MET A 1 4.01 13.45 17.10
N SER A 2 4.16 12.31 17.77
CA SER A 2 5.46 11.82 18.23
C SER A 2 6.32 11.46 17.02
N THR A 3 7.58 11.88 17.01
CA THR A 3 8.56 11.47 16.01
C THR A 3 8.87 9.98 16.20
N ILE A 4 8.70 9.18 15.14
CA ILE A 4 9.09 7.77 15.15
C ILE A 4 10.61 7.71 14.97
N PRO A 5 11.37 6.99 15.83
CA PRO A 5 12.81 6.84 15.66
C PRO A 5 13.19 6.26 14.29
N GLU A 6 14.33 6.65 13.73
CA GLU A 6 14.84 6.11 12.46
C GLU A 6 15.05 4.59 12.50
N SER A 7 15.34 4.04 13.68
CA SER A 7 15.45 2.59 13.89
C SER A 7 14.11 1.86 13.81
N GLU A 8 13.00 2.56 13.97
CA GLU A 8 11.64 2.00 13.95
C GLU A 8 10.92 2.28 12.62
N LEU A 9 11.28 3.36 11.92
CA LEU A 9 10.74 3.72 10.61
C LEU A 9 11.86 3.87 9.58
N ILE A 10 12.25 2.75 8.98
CA ILE A 10 13.29 2.72 7.96
C ILE A 10 12.73 3.23 6.63
N LEU A 11 13.35 4.28 6.09
CA LEU A 11 13.01 4.89 4.81
C LEU A 11 14.10 4.61 3.75
N ASN A 12 13.68 4.52 2.50
CA ASN A 12 14.57 4.55 1.36
C ASN A 12 15.09 5.97 1.12
N ALA A 13 16.11 6.11 0.26
CA ALA A 13 16.70 7.42 -0.07
C ALA A 13 15.71 8.42 -0.71
N ASP A 14 14.64 7.92 -1.32
CA ASP A 14 13.55 8.74 -1.90
C ASP A 14 12.45 9.10 -0.88
N GLY A 15 12.60 8.70 0.38
CA GLY A 15 11.61 8.92 1.45
C GLY A 15 10.47 7.90 1.50
N SER A 16 10.45 6.91 0.60
CA SER A 16 9.44 5.85 0.66
C SER A 16 9.74 4.83 1.77
N ILE A 17 8.70 4.22 2.35
CA ILE A 17 8.90 3.17 3.37
C ILE A 17 9.66 1.97 2.80
N TYR A 18 10.62 1.44 3.55
CA TYR A 18 11.59 0.45 3.07
C TYR A 18 10.95 -0.74 2.34
N HIS A 19 10.05 -1.48 2.99
CA HIS A 19 9.46 -2.70 2.43
C HIS A 19 8.49 -2.45 1.27
N LEU A 20 7.59 -1.48 1.42
CA LEU A 20 6.48 -1.27 0.47
C LEU A 20 6.85 -0.32 -0.68
N GLY A 21 7.84 0.55 -0.50
CA GLY A 21 8.17 1.59 -1.48
C GLY A 21 7.08 2.64 -1.66
N LEU A 22 6.26 2.84 -0.65
CA LEU A 22 5.18 3.83 -0.64
C LEU A 22 5.65 5.16 -0.05
N LEU A 23 5.32 6.24 -0.74
CA LEU A 23 5.34 7.59 -0.19
C LEU A 23 4.01 7.90 0.53
N PRO A 24 4.00 8.77 1.55
CA PRO A 24 2.79 9.11 2.30
C PRO A 24 1.62 9.54 1.40
N GLU A 25 1.88 10.36 0.39
CA GLU A 25 0.86 10.85 -0.55
C GLU A 25 0.28 9.77 -1.44
N GLN A 26 0.91 8.61 -1.57
CA GLN A 26 0.46 7.50 -2.41
C GLN A 26 -0.53 6.57 -1.71
N LEU A 27 -0.69 6.69 -0.38
CA LEU A 27 -1.59 5.90 0.44
C LEU A 27 -2.90 6.66 0.69
N ALA A 28 -4.04 5.97 0.61
CA ALA A 28 -5.32 6.51 1.05
C ALA A 28 -5.57 6.18 2.52
N ASP A 29 -6.40 6.99 3.20
CA ASP A 29 -6.80 6.73 4.59
C ASP A 29 -7.60 5.43 4.75
N LEU A 30 -8.31 5.01 3.69
CA LEU A 30 -9.02 3.74 3.65
C LEU A 30 -8.17 2.70 2.89
N VAL A 31 -7.67 1.70 3.62
CA VAL A 31 -6.84 0.62 3.08
C VAL A 31 -7.57 -0.72 3.21
N LEU A 32 -7.64 -1.47 2.10
CA LEU A 32 -8.06 -2.86 2.07
C LEU A 32 -6.83 -3.75 1.94
N THR A 33 -6.64 -4.68 2.86
CA THR A 33 -5.55 -5.65 2.82
C THR A 33 -6.03 -6.98 2.26
N VAL A 34 -5.23 -7.62 1.42
CA VAL A 34 -5.45 -8.98 0.92
C VAL A 34 -4.18 -9.79 1.05
N GLY A 35 -4.26 -11.12 1.23
CA GLY A 35 -3.04 -11.93 1.27
C GLY A 35 -2.38 -12.04 -0.10
N ASP A 36 -3.13 -12.53 -1.08
CA ASP A 36 -2.65 -12.83 -2.43
C ASP A 36 -2.43 -11.55 -3.28
N PRO A 37 -1.22 -11.32 -3.84
CA PRO A 37 -0.91 -10.24 -4.78
C PRO A 37 -1.89 -10.14 -5.96
N ASP A 38 -2.32 -11.28 -6.51
CA ASP A 38 -3.19 -11.31 -7.69
C ASP A 38 -4.62 -10.86 -7.37
N ARG A 39 -4.99 -10.76 -6.08
CA ARG A 39 -6.29 -10.23 -5.66
C ARG A 39 -6.38 -8.72 -5.76
N VAL A 40 -5.25 -8.01 -5.74
CA VAL A 40 -5.19 -6.55 -5.85
C VAL A 40 -5.77 -6.04 -7.19
N PRO A 41 -5.34 -6.55 -8.38
CA PRO A 41 -5.98 -6.18 -9.65
C PRO A 41 -7.45 -6.60 -9.73
N LEU A 42 -7.84 -7.73 -9.12
CA LEU A 42 -9.23 -8.19 -9.12
C LEU A 42 -10.18 -7.27 -8.35
N ILE A 43 -9.70 -6.58 -7.32
CA ILE A 43 -10.46 -5.58 -6.55
C ILE A 43 -10.39 -4.22 -7.24
N SER A 44 -9.19 -3.75 -7.58
CA SER A 44 -9.00 -2.42 -8.16
C SER A 44 -9.63 -2.25 -9.54
N LYS A 45 -10.00 -3.32 -10.26
CA LYS A 45 -10.80 -3.22 -11.50
C LYS A 45 -12.17 -2.55 -11.30
N TYR A 46 -12.66 -2.50 -10.05
CA TYR A 46 -13.91 -1.81 -9.70
C TYR A 46 -13.71 -0.34 -9.33
N PHE A 47 -12.45 0.14 -9.28
CA PHE A 47 -12.18 1.55 -9.02
C PHE A 47 -12.58 2.39 -10.25
N ASP A 48 -13.11 3.58 -10.00
CA ASP A 48 -13.45 4.56 -11.03
C ASP A 48 -12.18 5.01 -11.78
N ARG A 49 -11.06 5.15 -11.04
CA ARG A 49 -9.72 5.38 -11.59
C ARG A 49 -8.65 4.87 -10.65
N ILE A 50 -7.50 4.49 -11.21
CA ILE A 50 -6.29 4.14 -10.47
C ILE A 50 -5.26 5.25 -10.71
N GLU A 51 -4.68 5.78 -9.64
CA GLU A 51 -3.66 6.84 -9.68
C GLU A 51 -2.27 6.34 -9.30
N VAL A 52 -2.18 5.31 -8.45
CA VAL A 52 -0.91 4.69 -8.04
C VAL A 52 -0.99 3.20 -8.31
N LYS A 53 0.09 2.67 -8.89
CA LYS A 53 0.38 1.24 -8.95
C LYS A 53 1.82 1.02 -8.53
N ILE A 54 2.04 0.27 -7.46
CA ILE A 54 3.36 -0.07 -6.95
C ILE A 54 3.44 -1.58 -6.77
N GLN A 55 4.59 -2.14 -7.10
CA GLN A 55 4.90 -3.52 -6.83
C GLN A 55 6.32 -3.65 -6.28
N ARG A 56 6.44 -4.25 -5.10
CA ARG A 56 7.71 -4.67 -4.51
C ARG A 56 7.56 -6.09 -3.97
N ARG A 57 8.21 -7.05 -4.62
CA ARG A 57 8.12 -8.48 -4.27
C ARG A 57 6.64 -8.93 -4.20
N GLU A 58 6.18 -9.43 -3.05
CA GLU A 58 4.80 -9.84 -2.77
C GLU A 58 3.84 -8.69 -2.42
N PHE A 59 4.33 -7.45 -2.29
CA PHE A 59 3.50 -6.27 -2.01
C PHE A 59 3.11 -5.60 -3.33
N VAL A 60 1.86 -5.77 -3.73
CA VAL A 60 1.20 -5.09 -4.85
C VAL A 60 0.21 -4.10 -4.25
N ILE A 61 0.32 -2.82 -4.60
CA ILE A 61 -0.53 -1.76 -4.07
C ILE A 61 -1.14 -0.97 -5.22
N HIS A 62 -2.47 -0.86 -5.21
CA HIS A 62 -3.20 0.05 -6.08
C HIS A 62 -3.97 1.08 -5.24
N THR A 63 -3.71 2.37 -5.48
CA THR A 63 -4.51 3.48 -4.91
C THR A 63 -5.32 4.12 -6.02
N GLY A 64 -6.57 4.43 -5.72
CA GLY A 64 -7.52 4.97 -6.67
C GLY A 64 -8.75 5.57 -6.00
N TYR A 65 -9.81 5.70 -6.78
CA TYR A 65 -11.09 6.21 -6.31
C TYR A 65 -12.19 5.20 -6.54
N PHE A 66 -13.06 5.03 -5.55
CA PHE A 66 -14.29 4.27 -5.66
C PHE A 66 -15.43 5.10 -5.08
N LYS A 67 -16.43 5.46 -5.89
CA LYS A 67 -17.57 6.29 -5.51
C LYS A 67 -17.13 7.60 -4.84
N ASN A 68 -16.21 8.32 -5.48
CA ASN A 68 -15.60 9.57 -4.99
C ASN A 68 -14.80 9.44 -3.67
N LYS A 69 -14.59 8.24 -3.15
CA LYS A 69 -13.73 8.00 -1.99
C LYS A 69 -12.36 7.49 -2.44
N ARG A 70 -11.29 8.13 -1.97
CA ARG A 70 -9.92 7.65 -2.18
C ARG A 70 -9.72 6.36 -1.37
N ILE A 71 -9.21 5.32 -2.01
CA ILE A 71 -9.08 3.98 -1.43
C ILE A 71 -7.81 3.32 -1.95
N THR A 72 -7.15 2.58 -1.08
CA THR A 72 -6.01 1.72 -1.42
C THR A 72 -6.41 0.26 -1.22
N VAL A 73 -6.02 -0.61 -2.15
CA VAL A 73 -5.96 -2.05 -1.92
C VAL A 73 -4.51 -2.51 -2.04
N MET A 74 -4.04 -3.30 -1.08
CA MET A 74 -2.67 -3.81 -1.07
C MET A 74 -2.60 -5.29 -0.66
N SER A 75 -1.66 -6.02 -1.25
CA SER A 75 -1.33 -7.36 -0.77
C SER A 75 -0.36 -7.33 0.39
N THR A 76 -0.50 -8.29 1.29
CA THR A 76 0.33 -8.48 2.47
C THR A 76 1.10 -9.80 2.41
N GLY A 77 0.84 -10.68 1.45
CA GLY A 77 1.42 -12.02 1.47
C GLY A 77 0.81 -12.91 2.57
N MET A 78 1.60 -13.83 3.10
CA MET A 78 1.20 -14.77 4.15
C MET A 78 2.13 -14.64 5.35
N GLY A 79 1.59 -14.77 6.56
CA GLY A 79 2.35 -14.65 7.80
C GLY A 79 1.99 -13.39 8.58
N THR A 80 2.21 -13.44 9.89
CA THR A 80 1.96 -12.30 10.79
C THR A 80 3.09 -11.28 10.74
N ASP A 81 4.29 -11.74 10.44
CA ASP A 81 5.49 -10.95 10.16
C ASP A 81 5.34 -9.99 8.98
N ASN A 82 4.52 -10.35 7.97
CA ASN A 82 4.23 -9.44 6.87
C ASN A 82 3.17 -8.37 7.21
N ILE A 83 2.42 -8.55 8.31
CA ILE A 83 1.37 -7.63 8.75
C ILE A 83 1.89 -6.63 9.79
N ASP A 84 2.84 -7.07 10.63
CA ASP A 84 3.54 -6.25 11.62
C ASP A 84 4.41 -5.16 10.96
#